data_AF-A0A3T0NL94-F1
#
_entry.id   AF-A0A3T0NL94-F1
#
_cell.length_a   1.000
_cell.length_b   1.000
_cell.length_c   1.000
_cell.angle_alpha   90.00
_cell.angle_beta   90.00
_cell.angle_gamma   90.00
#
_symmetry.space_group_name_H-M   'P 1'
#
loop_
_entity.id
_entity.type
_entity.pdbx_description
1 polymer ?
#
loop_
_entity_poly.entity_id
_entity_poly.type
_entity_poly.pdbx_seq_one_letter_code
_entity_poly.pdbx_strand_id
1 'polypeptide(L)'
;SFISLIFVFMFLFLNVFYLTQIKAITDLSGVLLKKDLGEITSKDLKVTKEEIINQIKEKNPDLKDKNLQIVGEPTETRVTVKSDDYTGQVNVNFTVKEKEVLKV
;
A
#
# COMPACT_ATOMS: atom_id res chain seq x y z
N SER A 1 8.63 -48.80 -11.78
CA SER A 1 9.02 -48.86 -10.36
C SER A 1 8.21 -47.84 -9.57
N PHE A 2 7.74 -48.19 -8.37
CA PHE A 2 6.92 -47.34 -7.49
C PHE A 2 7.59 -45.98 -7.21
N ILE A 3 8.93 -45.97 -7.18
CA ILE A 3 9.78 -44.79 -7.05
C ILE A 3 9.56 -43.77 -8.18
N SER A 4 9.39 -44.22 -9.42
CA SER A 4 9.16 -43.32 -10.55
C SER A 4 7.80 -42.62 -10.47
N LEU A 5 6.80 -43.28 -9.87
CA LEU A 5 5.46 -42.71 -9.70
C LEU A 5 5.48 -41.62 -8.62
N ILE A 6 6.22 -41.82 -7.53
CA ILE A 6 6.45 -40.82 -6.49
C ILE A 6 7.15 -39.59 -7.06
N PHE A 7 8.17 -39.75 -7.91
CA PHE A 7 8.86 -38.62 -8.54
C PHE A 7 7.94 -37.78 -9.45
N VAL A 8 7.05 -38.43 -10.19
CA VAL A 8 6.06 -37.73 -11.02
C VAL A 8 5.07 -36.93 -10.16
N PHE A 9 4.57 -37.53 -9.07
CA PHE A 9 3.70 -36.82 -8.14
C PHE A 9 4.42 -35.67 -7.43
N MET A 10 5.66 -35.89 -6.97
CA MET A 10 6.46 -34.85 -6.32
C MET A 10 6.72 -33.66 -7.25
N PHE A 11 6.99 -33.90 -8.54
CA PHE A 11 7.17 -32.85 -9.53
C PHE A 11 5.87 -32.07 -9.82
N LEU A 12 4.73 -32.77 -9.84
CA LEU A 12 3.40 -32.15 -9.97
C LEU A 12 3.06 -31.28 -8.75
N PHE A 13 3.28 -31.79 -7.53
CA PHE A 13 3.09 -31.02 -6.31
C PHE A 13 4.04 -29.82 -6.23
N LEU A 14 5.30 -29.97 -6.64
CA LEU A 14 6.25 -28.87 -6.67
C LEU A 14 5.85 -27.78 -7.70
N ASN A 15 5.33 -28.16 -8.87
CA ASN A 15 4.78 -27.21 -9.84
C ASN A 15 3.52 -26.50 -9.31
N VAL A 16 2.56 -27.25 -8.77
CA VAL A 16 1.32 -26.68 -8.23
C VAL A 16 1.62 -25.75 -7.04
N PHE A 17 2.55 -26.15 -6.16
CA PHE A 17 3.02 -25.34 -5.03
C PHE A 17 3.74 -24.06 -5.51
N TYR A 18 4.62 -24.17 -6.51
CA TYR A 18 5.29 -23.02 -7.13
C TYR A 18 4.30 -22.04 -7.76
N LEU A 19 3.23 -22.54 -8.39
CA LEU A 19 2.17 -21.72 -8.99
C LEU A 19 1.36 -20.95 -7.92
N THR A 20 1.07 -21.54 -6.76
CA THR A 20 0.46 -20.81 -5.63
C THR A 20 1.36 -19.72 -5.04
N GLN A 21 2.68 -19.84 -5.22
CA GLN A 21 3.65 -18.82 -4.79
C GLN A 21 3.80 -17.69 -5.80
N ILE A 22 3.23 -17.80 -7.00
CA ILE A 22 2.94 -16.64 -7.85
C ILE A 22 1.80 -15.88 -7.17
N LYS A 23 2.13 -15.23 -6.04
CA LYS A 23 1.33 -14.21 -5.37
C LYS A 23 0.84 -13.31 -6.49
N ALA A 24 -0.46 -13.26 -6.74
CA ALA A 24 -1.03 -12.44 -7.79
C ALA A 24 -0.43 -11.04 -7.66
N ILE A 25 0.43 -10.67 -8.62
CA ILE A 25 1.15 -9.40 -8.62
C ILE A 25 0.09 -8.34 -8.88
N THR A 26 -0.49 -7.86 -7.80
CA THR A 26 -1.58 -6.90 -7.84
C THR A 26 -0.92 -5.52 -7.80
N ASP A 27 -1.22 -4.71 -8.80
CA ASP A 27 -0.72 -3.35 -8.86
C ASP A 27 -1.43 -2.49 -7.80
N LEU A 28 -0.66 -1.67 -7.08
CA LEU A 28 -1.16 -0.80 -6.03
C LEU A 28 -2.24 0.16 -6.56
N SER A 29 -2.16 0.56 -7.84
CA SER A 29 -3.16 1.45 -8.46
C SER A 29 -4.54 0.80 -8.63
N GLY A 30 -4.61 -0.54 -8.63
CA GLY A 30 -5.85 -1.31 -8.70
C GLY A 30 -6.56 -1.48 -7.35
N VAL A 31 -5.84 -1.29 -6.23
CA VAL A 31 -6.38 -1.43 -4.87
C VAL A 31 -6.48 -0.10 -4.12
N LEU A 32 -5.62 0.87 -4.45
CA LEU A 32 -5.70 2.24 -3.95
C LEU A 32 -6.68 3.03 -4.81
N LEU A 33 -7.97 2.82 -4.56
CA LEU A 33 -9.07 3.38 -5.35
C LEU A 33 -9.28 4.88 -5.05
N LYS A 34 -9.14 5.29 -3.79
CA LYS A 34 -9.28 6.68 -3.35
C LYS A 34 -7.90 7.34 -3.26
N LYS A 35 -7.52 7.99 -4.35
CA LYS A 35 -6.24 8.72 -4.51
C LYS A 35 -6.30 10.16 -4.00
N ASP A 36 -7.50 10.72 -3.89
CA ASP A 36 -7.72 12.00 -3.25
C ASP A 36 -8.00 11.79 -1.76
N LEU A 37 -7.08 12.29 -0.94
CA LEU A 37 -7.14 12.17 0.52
C LEU A 37 -7.90 13.35 1.16
N GLY A 38 -8.25 14.38 0.39
CA GLY A 38 -8.90 15.58 0.91
C GLY A 38 -8.00 16.36 1.86
N GLU A 39 -8.63 16.96 2.88
CA GLU A 39 -7.95 17.82 3.85
C GLU A 39 -7.29 17.01 4.96
N ILE A 40 -6.00 17.22 5.18
CA ILE A 40 -5.22 16.67 6.29
C ILE A 40 -4.87 17.81 7.24
N THR A 41 -5.29 17.68 8.50
CA THR A 41 -5.01 18.68 9.54
C THR A 41 -3.68 18.38 10.22
N SER A 42 -2.70 19.26 10.11
CA SER A 42 -1.36 19.10 10.71
C SER A 42 -0.92 20.35 11.47
N LYS A 43 -0.02 20.16 12.45
CA LYS A 43 0.31 21.20 13.44
C LYS A 43 1.03 22.43 12.88
N ASP A 44 1.74 22.31 11.75
CA ASP A 44 2.59 23.38 11.19
C ASP A 44 2.50 23.46 9.64
N LEU A 45 1.35 23.15 9.04
CA LEU A 45 1.17 22.97 7.57
C LEU A 45 2.10 21.93 6.93
N LYS A 46 2.93 21.27 7.73
CA LYS A 46 3.80 20.18 7.33
C LYS A 46 3.15 18.87 7.71
N VAL A 47 2.58 18.20 6.71
CA VAL A 47 2.04 16.86 6.89
C VAL A 47 3.16 15.85 7.06
N THR A 48 3.02 14.94 8.02
CA THR A 48 3.93 13.82 8.22
C THR A 48 3.53 12.63 7.35
N LYS A 49 4.49 11.74 7.08
CA LYS A 49 4.25 10.50 6.32
C LYS A 49 3.19 9.62 6.99
N GLU A 50 3.15 9.60 8.32
CA GLU A 50 2.16 8.83 9.09
C GLU A 50 0.74 9.38 8.94
N GLU A 51 0.55 10.69 8.98
CA GLU A 51 -0.78 11.31 8.78
C GLU A 51 -1.33 10.97 7.39
N ILE A 52 -0.49 11.00 6.35
CA ILE A 52 -0.87 10.59 4.99
C ILE A 52 -1.26 9.11 4.96
N ILE A 53 -0.44 8.22 5.52
CA ILE A 53 -0.71 6.78 5.54
C ILE A 53 -2.02 6.48 6.26
N ASN A 54 -2.26 7.14 7.39
CA ASN A 54 -3.50 6.98 8.15
C ASN A 54 -4.71 7.41 7.31
N GLN A 55 -4.63 8.56 6.61
CA GLN A 55 -5.70 9.02 5.74
C GLN A 55 -5.93 8.07 4.55
N ILE A 56 -4.87 7.50 3.96
CA ILE A 56 -4.99 6.48 2.91
C ILE A 56 -5.75 5.26 3.43
N LYS A 57 -5.39 4.75 4.62
CA LYS A 57 -6.02 3.58 5.24
C LYS A 57 -7.47 3.82 5.65
N GLU A 58 -7.79 5.04 6.06
CA GLU A 58 -9.16 5.43 6.37
C GLU A 58 -10.05 5.43 5.12
N LYS A 59 -9.54 5.98 4.00
CA LYS A 59 -10.29 6.04 2.73
C LYS A 59 -10.26 4.76 1.90
N ASN A 60 -9.30 3.88 2.16
CA ASN A 60 -9.13 2.60 1.49
C ASN A 60 -9.03 1.49 2.56
N PRO A 61 -10.16 1.03 3.14
CA PRO A 61 -10.18 0.05 4.22
C PRO A 61 -9.45 -1.27 3.89
N ASP A 62 -9.44 -1.66 2.61
CA ASP A 62 -8.73 -2.85 2.13
C ASP A 62 -7.20 -2.78 2.32
N LEU A 63 -6.67 -1.56 2.53
CA LEU A 63 -5.25 -1.30 2.77
C LEU A 63 -4.91 -1.13 4.26
N LYS A 64 -5.88 -1.23 5.18
CA LYS A 64 -5.71 -0.94 6.61
C LYS A 64 -4.58 -1.76 7.25
N ASP A 65 -4.49 -3.04 6.91
CA ASP A 65 -3.48 -3.97 7.44
C ASP A 65 -2.27 -4.13 6.53
N LYS A 66 -2.15 -3.31 5.48
CA LYS A 66 -1.07 -3.37 4.50
C LYS A 66 0.09 -2.47 4.90
N ASN A 67 1.29 -2.87 4.51
CA ASN A 67 2.49 -2.07 4.73
C ASN A 67 2.62 -1.02 3.63
N LEU A 68 2.21 0.22 3.91
CA LEU A 68 2.32 1.35 2.99
C LEU A 68 3.53 2.21 3.36
N GLN A 69 4.23 2.71 2.35
CA GLN A 69 5.41 3.55 2.50
C GLN A 69 5.31 4.77 1.59
N ILE A 70 5.71 5.92 2.11
CA ILE A 70 5.87 7.15 1.34
C ILE A 70 7.24 7.17 0.66
N VAL A 71 7.25 7.44 -0.64
CA VAL A 71 8.48 7.59 -1.44
C VAL A 71 8.89 9.05 -1.45
N GLY A 72 10.10 9.33 -0.96
CA GLY A 72 10.63 10.69 -0.85
C GLY A 72 10.03 11.49 0.30
N GLU A 73 10.13 12.81 0.20
CA GLU A 73 9.46 13.75 1.11
C GLU A 73 8.11 14.17 0.50
N PRO A 74 7.03 14.21 1.30
CA PRO A 74 5.75 14.71 0.83
C PRO A 74 5.90 16.17 0.39
N THR A 75 5.53 16.46 -0.86
CA THR A 75 5.32 17.84 -1.29
C THR A 75 3.99 18.34 -0.72
N GLU A 76 3.79 19.65 -0.62
CA GLU A 76 2.66 20.26 0.11
C GLU A 76 1.27 19.71 -0.26
N THR A 77 1.08 19.16 -1.47
CA THR A 77 -0.23 18.68 -1.93
C THR A 77 -0.22 17.30 -2.61
N ARG A 78 0.95 16.67 -2.74
CA ARG A 78 1.08 15.40 -3.47
C ARG A 78 2.21 14.55 -2.93
N VAL A 79 1.99 13.24 -2.93
CA VAL A 79 3.03 12.28 -2.57
C VAL A 79 2.88 10.96 -3.31
N THR A 80 4.00 10.28 -3.49
CA THR A 80 4.07 8.94 -4.05
C THR A 80 4.05 7.90 -2.94
N VAL A 81 3.20 6.89 -3.09
CA VAL A 81 3.01 5.78 -2.16
C VAL A 81 3.43 4.49 -2.84
N LYS A 82 4.12 3.62 -2.10
CA LYS A 82 4.44 2.25 -2.48
C LYS A 82 4.04 1.29 -1.36
N SER A 83 4.09 0.00 -1.65
CA SER A 83 3.88 -1.06 -0.67
C SER A 83 4.79 -2.25 -0.99
N ASP A 84 5.18 -3.02 0.01
CA ASP A 84 5.88 -4.30 -0.23
C ASP A 84 4.88 -5.42 -0.58
N ASP A 85 3.59 -5.21 -0.31
CA ASP A 85 2.52 -6.17 -0.59
C ASP A 85 2.05 -6.15 -2.06
N TYR A 86 2.30 -5.04 -2.76
CA TYR A 86 1.79 -4.72 -4.10
C TYR A 86 2.93 -4.23 -5.00
N THR A 87 2.78 -4.35 -6.31
CA THR A 87 3.71 -3.72 -7.26
C THR A 87 3.28 -2.32 -7.64
N GLY A 88 4.21 -1.58 -8.24
CA GLY A 88 3.95 -0.24 -8.73
C GLY A 88 3.99 0.82 -7.63
N GLN A 89 3.72 2.06 -8.03
CA GLN A 89 3.67 3.22 -7.16
C GLN A 89 2.47 4.08 -7.55
N VAL A 90 1.83 4.69 -6.57
CA VAL A 90 0.62 5.49 -6.79
C VAL A 90 0.82 6.86 -6.22
N ASN A 91 0.50 7.87 -7.02
CA ASN A 91 0.43 9.24 -6.54
C ASN A 91 -0.93 9.48 -5.88
N VAL A 92 -0.89 10.11 -4.71
CA VAL A 92 -2.07 10.58 -3.99
C VAL A 92 -1.97 12.10 -3.80
N ASN A 93 -3.13 12.75 -3.79
CA ASN A 93 -3.27 14.19 -3.65
C ASN A 93 -3.98 14.53 -2.33
N PHE A 94 -3.65 15.65 -1.73
CA PHE A 94 -4.27 16.16 -0.51
C PHE A 94 -4.11 17.68 -0.38
N THR A 95 -4.84 18.28 0.55
CA THR A 95 -4.64 19.66 1.00
C THR A 95 -4.24 19.63 2.47
N VAL A 96 -3.36 20.56 2.90
CA VAL A 96 -2.98 20.68 4.31
C VAL A 96 -3.69 21.86 4.93
N LYS A 97 -4.29 21.64 6.09
CA LYS A 97 -4.83 22.69 6.94
C LYS A 97 -4.06 22.73 8.25
N GLU A 98 -3.75 23.93 8.72
CA GLU A 98 -3.13 24.11 10.02
C GLU A 98 -4.12 23.70 11.11
N LYS A 99 -3.67 22.86 12.05
CA LYS A 99 -4.45 22.54 13.23
C LYS A 99 -4.56 23.82 14.05
N GLU A 100 -5.76 24.40 14.10
CA GLU A 100 -6.03 25.51 15.00
C GLU A 100 -5.75 25.05 16.43
N VAL A 101 -4.62 25.46 16.97
CA VAL A 101 -4.36 25.36 18.41
C VAL A 101 -5.20 26.46 19.03
N LEU A 102 -6.38 26.10 19.52
CA LEU A 102 -7.16 26.96 20.41
C LEU A 102 -6.21 27.42 21.53
N LYS A 103 -5.83 28.69 21.50
CA LYS A 103 -5.18 29.34 22.64
C LYS A 103 -6.24 29.42 23.74
N VAL A 104 -6.19 28.46 24.67
CA VAL A 104 -6.93 28.49 25.94
C VAL A 104 -6.09 29.25 26.95
#